data_AF-A0A3R6CJN3-F1
#
_entry.id   AF-A0A3R6CJN3-F1
#
_cell.length_a   1.000
_cell.length_b   1.000
_cell.length_c   1.000
_cell.angle_alpha   90.00
_cell.angle_beta   90.00
_cell.angle_gamma   90.00
#
_symmetry.space_group_name_H-M   'P 1'
#
loop_
_entity.id
_entity.type
_entity.pdbx_description
1 polymer ?
#
loop_
_entity_poly.entity_id
_entity_poly.type
_entity_poly.pdbx_seq_one_letter_code
_entity_poly.pdbx_strand_id
1 'polypeptide(L)'
;MLLIVVIVGVVVCVFLGHFAFSYHKQEKTVRSKGGITAMFSEVIKGLLEYRSARVVQQSNSFIGISGVFYDPITSRECGNWGFKLQISFQLLVVQYRAYVDLGGGEHIKQNWDFPITLSQSEIVNILKKKADETNVYGIFK
;
A
#
# COMPACT_ATOMS: atom_id res chain seq x y z
N MET A 1 -43.51 -9.12 6.84
CA MET A 1 -42.34 -8.66 7.61
C MET A 1 -41.33 -9.77 7.89
N LEU A 2 -41.72 -10.87 8.56
CA LEU A 2 -40.81 -11.98 8.89
C LEU A 2 -40.10 -12.58 7.66
N LEU A 3 -40.84 -12.82 6.58
CA LEU A 3 -40.32 -13.43 5.35
C LEU A 3 -39.28 -12.55 4.63
N ILE A 4 -39.47 -11.22 4.67
CA ILE A 4 -38.50 -10.25 4.12
C ILE A 4 -37.21 -10.27 4.93
N VAL A 5 -37.32 -10.32 6.27
CA VAL A 5 -36.15 -10.40 7.17
C VAL A 5 -35.35 -11.69 6.93
N VAL A 6 -36.04 -12.83 6.73
CA VAL A 6 -35.38 -14.10 6.40
C VAL A 6 -34.67 -14.02 5.05
N ILE A 7 -35.31 -13.48 4.01
CA ILE A 7 -34.69 -13.33 2.69
C ILE A 7 -33.44 -12.44 2.76
N VAL A 8 -33.55 -11.28 3.42
CA VAL A 8 -32.41 -10.36 3.60
C VAL A 8 -31.29 -11.06 4.38
N GLY A 9 -31.63 -11.80 5.45
CA GLY A 9 -30.66 -12.55 6.24
C GLY A 9 -29.91 -13.60 5.41
N VAL A 10 -30.63 -14.38 4.60
CA VAL A 10 -30.02 -15.38 3.71
C VAL A 10 -29.11 -14.71 2.68
N VAL A 11 -29.55 -13.61 2.07
CA VAL A 11 -28.73 -12.86 1.10
C VAL A 11 -27.44 -12.36 1.76
N VAL A 12 -27.52 -11.73 2.94
CA VAL A 12 -26.35 -11.26 3.68
C VAL A 12 -25.39 -12.41 4.01
N CYS A 13 -25.89 -13.54 4.49
CA CYS A 13 -25.08 -14.72 4.78
C CYS A 13 -24.36 -15.26 3.54
N VAL A 14 -25.04 -15.33 2.39
CA VAL A 14 -24.45 -15.76 1.12
C VAL A 14 -23.34 -14.79 0.70
N PHE A 15 -23.59 -13.47 0.77
CA PHE A 15 -22.58 -12.46 0.45
C PHE A 15 -21.35 -12.55 1.37
N LEU A 16 -21.54 -12.67 2.68
CA LEU A 16 -20.44 -12.81 3.63
C LEU A 16 -19.65 -14.11 3.42
N GLY A 17 -20.33 -15.22 3.10
CA GLY A 17 -19.70 -16.48 2.76
C GLY A 17 -18.82 -16.39 1.51
N HIS A 18 -19.33 -15.78 0.43
CA HIS A 18 -18.55 -15.53 -0.78
C HIS A 18 -17.34 -14.62 -0.54
N PHE A 19 -17.51 -13.58 0.30
CA PHE A 19 -16.44 -12.66 0.66
C PHE A 19 -15.32 -13.40 1.43
N ALA A 20 -15.67 -14.16 2.48
CA ALA A 20 -14.73 -14.93 3.27
C ALA A 20 -13.98 -15.98 2.44
N PHE A 21 -14.69 -16.70 1.56
CA PHE A 21 -14.08 -17.66 0.66
C PHE A 21 -13.07 -17.01 -0.30
N SER A 22 -13.45 -15.87 -0.89
CA SER A 22 -12.58 -15.12 -1.81
C SER A 22 -11.34 -14.60 -1.11
N TYR A 23 -11.49 -14.07 0.11
CA TYR A 23 -10.38 -13.61 0.93
C TYR A 23 -9.40 -14.75 1.27
N HIS A 24 -9.91 -15.90 1.71
CA HIS A 24 -9.06 -17.04 2.05
C HIS A 24 -8.37 -17.64 0.81
N LYS A 25 -9.05 -17.66 -0.34
CA LYS A 25 -8.43 -18.05 -1.62
C LYS A 25 -7.30 -17.11 -2.02
N GLN A 26 -7.49 -15.81 -1.83
CA GLN A 26 -6.45 -14.81 -2.08
C GLN A 26 -5.24 -15.02 -1.15
N GLU A 27 -5.46 -15.17 0.15
CA GLU A 27 -4.39 -15.39 1.12
C GLU A 27 -3.53 -16.61 0.77
N LYS A 28 -4.18 -17.73 0.41
CA LYS A 28 -3.48 -18.94 -0.07
C LYS A 28 -2.66 -18.67 -1.34
N THR A 29 -3.22 -17.93 -2.28
CA THR A 29 -2.55 -17.59 -3.55
C THR A 29 -1.34 -16.70 -3.32
N VAL A 30 -1.45 -15.72 -2.42
CA VAL A 30 -0.35 -14.84 -2.06
C VAL A 30 0.75 -15.63 -1.37
N ARG A 31 0.41 -16.50 -0.41
CA ARG A 31 1.37 -17.35 0.28
C ARG A 31 2.07 -18.33 -0.67
N SER A 32 1.34 -18.95 -1.60
CA SER A 32 1.93 -19.89 -2.56
C SER A 32 2.89 -19.23 -3.55
N LYS A 33 2.65 -17.94 -3.87
CA LYS A 33 3.55 -17.14 -4.71
C LYS A 33 4.74 -16.52 -3.95
N GLY A 34 4.95 -16.88 -2.68
CA GLY A 34 6.06 -16.35 -1.86
C GLY A 34 5.76 -15.04 -1.14
N GLY A 35 4.48 -14.64 -1.08
CA GLY A 35 4.03 -13.41 -0.43
C GLY A 35 4.13 -12.17 -1.32
N ILE A 36 3.71 -11.02 -0.77
CA ILE A 36 3.73 -9.74 -1.45
C ILE A 36 5.14 -9.33 -1.90
N THR A 37 6.17 -9.72 -1.14
CA THR A 37 7.57 -9.44 -1.45
C THR A 37 8.04 -10.12 -2.73
N ALA A 38 7.62 -11.37 -2.94
CA ALA A 38 7.93 -12.09 -4.17
C ALA A 38 7.05 -11.61 -5.34
N MET A 39 5.75 -11.39 -5.09
CA MET A 39 4.80 -10.97 -6.13
C MET A 39 5.08 -9.57 -6.68
N PHE A 40 5.56 -8.64 -5.85
CA PHE A 40 5.76 -7.23 -6.20
C PHE A 40 7.22 -6.78 -5.96
N SER A 41 8.17 -7.67 -6.25
CA SER A 41 9.59 -7.44 -5.95
C SER A 41 10.17 -6.21 -6.64
N GLU A 42 9.77 -5.90 -7.88
CA GLU A 42 10.25 -4.72 -8.61
C GLU A 42 9.66 -3.44 -8.03
N VAL A 43 8.38 -3.46 -7.66
CA VAL A 43 7.75 -2.32 -6.99
C VAL A 43 8.46 -2.02 -5.67
N ILE A 44 8.73 -3.05 -4.87
CA ILE A 44 9.41 -2.91 -3.58
C ILE A 44 10.83 -2.41 -3.77
N LYS A 45 11.59 -2.96 -4.73
CA LYS A 45 12.94 -2.47 -5.07
C LYS A 45 12.91 -0.99 -5.49
N GLY A 46 11.99 -0.62 -6.38
CA GLY A 46 11.84 0.75 -6.85
C GLY A 46 11.48 1.75 -5.75
N LEU A 47 10.74 1.33 -4.72
CA LEU A 47 10.46 2.16 -3.54
C LEU A 47 11.62 2.20 -2.54
N LEU A 48 12.44 1.15 -2.47
CA LEU A 48 13.65 1.11 -1.64
C LEU A 48 14.82 1.91 -2.23
N GLU A 49 14.73 2.31 -3.50
CA GLU A 49 15.66 3.28 -4.11
C GLU A 49 15.51 4.69 -3.51
N TYR A 50 14.39 4.98 -2.84
CA TYR A 50 14.17 6.29 -2.23
C TYR A 50 15.11 6.51 -1.05
N ARG A 51 15.47 7.77 -0.83
CA ARG A 51 16.40 8.13 0.23
C ARG A 51 15.88 7.72 1.60
N SER A 52 16.73 7.04 2.38
CA SER A 52 16.42 6.51 3.71
C SER A 52 15.27 5.51 3.76
N ALA A 53 14.86 4.97 2.61
CA ALA A 53 13.85 3.95 2.53
C ALA A 53 14.30 2.69 3.27
N ARG A 54 13.44 2.18 4.13
CA ARG A 54 13.62 0.90 4.81
C ARG A 54 12.28 0.20 4.97
N VAL A 55 12.33 -1.12 4.99
CA VAL A 55 11.16 -1.93 5.37
C VAL A 55 10.92 -1.73 6.88
N VAL A 56 9.74 -1.26 7.24
CA VAL A 56 9.33 -1.04 8.64
C VAL A 56 8.31 -2.05 9.14
N GLN A 57 7.57 -2.67 8.22
CA GLN A 57 6.61 -3.73 8.54
C GLN A 57 6.54 -4.74 7.40
N GLN A 58 6.41 -6.02 7.71
CA GLN A 58 6.31 -7.07 6.68
C GLN A 58 5.42 -8.21 7.14
N SER A 59 4.55 -8.65 6.24
CA SER A 59 3.82 -9.91 6.34
C SER A 59 3.73 -10.56 4.96
N ASN A 60 3.02 -11.69 4.86
CA ASN A 60 2.76 -12.32 3.57
C ASN A 60 1.86 -11.45 2.67
N SER A 61 0.94 -10.66 3.23
CA SER A 61 -0.10 -9.95 2.48
C SER A 61 0.09 -8.43 2.40
N PHE A 62 1.02 -7.88 3.18
CA PHE A 62 1.36 -6.46 3.14
C PHE A 62 2.83 -6.20 3.48
N ILE A 63 3.36 -5.10 2.98
CA ILE A 63 4.67 -4.56 3.33
C ILE A 63 4.56 -3.05 3.54
N GLY A 64 5.22 -2.57 4.60
CA GLY A 64 5.38 -1.15 4.90
C GLY A 64 6.83 -0.74 4.64
N ILE A 65 7.02 0.28 3.81
CA ILE A 65 8.31 0.91 3.51
C ILE A 65 8.23 2.36 3.97
N SER A 66 9.23 2.85 4.69
CA SER A 66 9.23 4.21 5.20
C SER A 66 10.63 4.79 5.19
N GLY A 67 10.72 6.11 5.11
CA GLY A 67 11.96 6.86 5.22
C GLY A 67 11.72 8.22 5.87
N VAL A 68 12.79 9.01 5.94
CA VAL A 68 12.78 10.35 6.53
C VAL A 68 12.94 11.41 5.44
N PHE A 69 12.34 12.57 5.66
CA PHE A 69 12.63 13.77 4.88
C PHE A 69 13.83 14.50 5.48
N TYR A 70 14.65 15.11 4.62
CA TYR A 70 15.71 16.02 5.03
C TYR A 70 15.42 17.42 4.53
N ASP A 71 15.62 18.40 5.41
CA ASP A 71 15.62 19.80 5.04
C ASP A 71 16.80 20.05 4.06
N PRO A 72 16.55 20.61 2.86
CA PRO A 72 17.57 20.81 1.84
C PRO A 72 18.61 21.87 2.23
N ILE A 73 18.30 22.77 3.17
CA ILE A 73 19.19 23.84 3.64
C ILE A 73 20.02 23.34 4.82
N THR A 74 19.39 22.71 5.82
CA THR A 74 20.07 22.32 7.06
C THR A 74 20.57 20.88 7.07
N SER A 75 20.16 20.06 6.09
CA SER A 75 20.42 18.61 6.02
C SER A 75 19.98 17.84 7.27
N ARG A 76 19.04 18.38 8.05
CA ARG A 76 18.46 17.72 9.23
C ARG A 76 17.18 16.99 8.86
N GLU A 77 16.88 15.92 9.58
CA GLU A 77 15.60 15.24 9.47
C GLU A 77 14.46 16.21 9.83
N CYS A 78 13.46 16.32 8.96
CA CYS A 78 12.33 17.26 9.12
C CYS A 78 10.95 16.60 9.02
N GLY A 79 10.90 15.28 8.85
CA GLY A 79 9.65 14.56 8.74
C GLY A 79 9.83 13.10 8.31
N ASN A 80 8.72 12.40 8.14
CA ASN A 80 8.68 10.99 7.74
C ASN A 80 7.74 10.77 6.57
N TRP A 81 8.07 9.82 5.71
CA TRP A 81 7.17 9.33 4.67
C TRP A 81 7.04 7.81 4.75
N GLY A 82 5.95 7.26 4.21
CA GLY A 82 5.77 5.82 4.14
C GLY A 82 4.78 5.37 3.09
N PHE A 83 5.10 4.22 2.48
CA PHE A 83 4.21 3.44 1.63
C PHE A 83 3.80 2.17 2.37
N LYS A 84 2.50 1.86 2.35
CA LYS A 84 1.98 0.55 2.70
C LYS A 84 1.41 -0.09 1.45
N LEU A 85 1.98 -1.22 1.05
CA LEU A 85 1.52 -2.04 -0.04
C LEU A 85 0.75 -3.21 0.54
N GLN A 86 -0.45 -3.47 0.04
CA GLN A 86 -1.29 -4.56 0.49
C GLN A 86 -2.06 -5.13 -0.69
N ILE A 87 -2.18 -6.46 -0.76
CA ILE A 87 -3.04 -7.09 -1.75
C ILE A 87 -4.47 -7.13 -1.21
N SER A 88 -5.42 -6.60 -1.97
CA SER A 88 -6.86 -6.67 -1.68
C SER A 88 -7.58 -7.20 -2.92
N PHE A 89 -8.11 -8.40 -2.84
CA PHE A 89 -8.70 -9.13 -3.97
C PHE A 89 -7.73 -9.22 -5.17
N GLN A 90 -8.05 -8.52 -6.26
CA GLN A 90 -7.27 -8.45 -7.49
C GLN A 90 -6.54 -7.11 -7.66
N LEU A 91 -6.37 -6.38 -6.56
CA LEU A 91 -5.72 -5.07 -6.54
C LEU A 91 -4.50 -5.10 -5.62
N LEU A 92 -3.43 -4.44 -6.06
CA LEU A 92 -2.40 -3.91 -5.20
C LEU A 92 -2.87 -2.54 -4.71
N VAL A 93 -3.17 -2.44 -3.43
CA VAL A 93 -3.50 -1.19 -2.75
C VAL A 93 -2.20 -0.59 -2.22
N VAL A 94 -1.89 0.64 -2.64
CA VAL A 94 -0.73 1.41 -2.19
C VAL A 94 -1.21 2.63 -1.44
N GLN A 95 -0.92 2.69 -0.15
CA GLN A 95 -1.22 3.83 0.71
C GLN A 95 0.07 4.61 0.94
N TYR A 96 0.10 5.87 0.56
CA TYR A 96 1.19 6.80 0.82
C TYR A 96 0.82 7.77 1.92
N ARG A 97 1.75 8.03 2.84
CA ARG A 97 1.60 9.01 3.92
C ARG A 97 2.87 9.84 4.07
N ALA A 98 2.70 11.12 4.35
CA ALA A 98 3.78 12.04 4.67
C ALA A 98 3.43 12.88 5.92
N TYR A 99 4.42 13.02 6.79
CA TYR A 99 4.38 13.77 8.04
C TYR A 99 5.53 14.79 7.99
N VAL A 100 5.20 16.07 7.85
CA VAL A 100 6.11 17.20 7.61
C VAL A 100 6.23 18.02 8.90
N ASP A 101 6.51 17.32 9.98
CA ASP A 101 7.01 17.83 11.25
C ASP A 101 7.30 16.59 12.09
N LEU A 102 8.38 16.61 12.87
CA LEU A 102 8.60 15.58 13.90
C LEU A 102 7.52 15.65 15.01
N GLY A 103 6.71 16.72 15.03
CA GLY A 103 5.54 16.96 15.88
C GLY A 103 4.21 16.29 15.48
N GLY A 104 4.16 15.51 14.39
CA GLY A 104 3.12 14.48 14.22
C GLY A 104 1.81 14.84 13.51
N GLY A 105 1.74 15.97 12.79
CA GLY A 105 0.62 16.22 11.87
C GLY A 105 0.73 15.33 10.63
N GLU A 106 -0.33 14.59 10.26
CA GLU A 106 -0.40 13.96 8.94
C GLU A 106 -0.66 15.06 7.90
N HIS A 107 0.30 15.31 7.01
CA HIS A 107 0.17 16.36 5.99
C HIS A 107 -0.45 15.82 4.71
N ILE A 108 -0.12 14.59 4.35
CA ILE A 108 -0.59 13.97 3.11
C ILE A 108 -0.94 12.51 3.36
N LYS A 109 -2.09 12.11 2.82
CA LYS A 109 -2.50 10.72 2.71
C LYS A 109 -3.12 10.49 1.35
N GLN A 110 -2.56 9.54 0.60
CA GLN A 110 -3.02 9.18 -0.73
C GLN A 110 -3.15 7.66 -0.83
N ASN A 111 -4.14 7.20 -1.57
CA ASN A 111 -4.36 5.78 -1.83
C ASN A 111 -4.45 5.56 -3.34
N TRP A 112 -3.80 4.53 -3.82
CA TRP A 112 -3.86 4.13 -5.23
C TRP A 112 -4.02 2.64 -5.33
N ASP A 113 -4.93 2.24 -6.22
CA ASP A 113 -5.23 0.85 -6.47
C ASP A 113 -4.76 0.49 -7.87
N PHE A 114 -4.00 -0.58 -7.97
CA PHE A 114 -3.46 -1.08 -9.24
C PHE A 114 -3.97 -2.50 -9.47
N PRO A 115 -4.49 -2.83 -10.66
CA PRO A 115 -4.75 -4.22 -11.03
C PRO A 115 -3.49 -5.06 -10.87
N ILE A 116 -3.57 -6.25 -10.26
CA ILE A 116 -2.41 -7.15 -10.12
C ILE A 116 -1.86 -7.65 -11.48
N THR A 117 -2.60 -7.41 -12.57
CA THR A 117 -2.20 -7.70 -13.95
C THR A 117 -1.38 -6.58 -14.59
N LEU A 118 -1.36 -5.38 -13.98
CA LEU A 118 -0.56 -4.26 -14.47
C LEU A 118 0.92 -4.57 -14.28
N SER A 119 1.75 -4.13 -15.23
CA SER A 119 3.20 -4.39 -15.15
C SER A 119 3.82 -3.65 -13.95
N GLN A 120 4.77 -4.30 -13.26
CA GLN A 120 5.37 -3.71 -12.07
C GLN A 120 6.20 -2.47 -12.37
N SER A 121 6.90 -2.44 -13.51
CA SER A 121 7.64 -1.27 -13.98
C SER A 121 6.73 -0.07 -14.21
N GLU A 122 5.53 -0.28 -14.77
CA GLU A 122 4.52 0.76 -14.93
C GLU A 122 3.98 1.25 -13.58
N ILE A 123 3.71 0.34 -12.63
CA ILE A 123 3.32 0.70 -11.26
C ILE A 123 4.41 1.59 -10.63
N VAL A 124 5.68 1.21 -10.73
CA VAL A 124 6.80 2.02 -10.22
C VAL A 124 6.80 3.40 -10.86
N ASN A 125 6.69 3.51 -12.18
CA ASN A 125 6.70 4.80 -12.87
C ASN A 125 5.53 5.69 -12.43
N ILE A 126 4.34 5.12 -12.24
CA ILE A 126 3.17 5.86 -11.73
C ILE A 126 3.42 6.32 -10.29
N LEU A 127 3.93 5.45 -9.42
CA LEU A 127 4.23 5.79 -8.03
C LEU A 127 5.30 6.89 -7.94
N LYS A 128 6.35 6.81 -8.78
CA LYS A 128 7.40 7.82 -8.84
C LYS A 128 6.81 9.19 -9.20
N LYS A 129 6.07 9.26 -10.31
CA LYS A 129 5.39 10.47 -10.77
C LYS A 129 4.45 11.07 -9.71
N LYS A 130 3.64 10.25 -9.04
CA LYS A 130 2.69 10.74 -8.03
C LYS A 130 3.37 11.22 -6.74
N ALA A 131 4.46 10.57 -6.34
CA ALA A 131 5.27 11.00 -5.20
C ALA A 131 6.01 12.32 -5.50
N ASP A 132 6.43 12.53 -6.74
CA ASP A 132 7.01 13.81 -7.19
C ASP A 132 5.96 14.94 -7.18
N GLU A 133 4.75 14.68 -7.69
CA GLU A 133 3.64 15.65 -7.73
C GLU A 133 3.20 16.11 -6.34
N THR A 134 3.46 15.32 -5.29
CA THR A 134 3.09 15.69 -3.91
C THR A 134 3.99 16.76 -3.31
N ASN A 135 5.08 17.17 -3.97
CA ASN A 135 5.89 18.37 -3.67
C ASN A 135 6.38 18.52 -2.21
N VAL A 136 6.47 17.40 -1.46
CA VAL A 136 7.03 17.40 -0.10
C VAL A 136 8.50 17.00 -0.17
N TYR A 137 9.38 17.96 0.08
CA TYR A 137 10.80 17.78 0.43
C TYR A 137 11.53 16.60 -0.25
N GLY A 138 11.44 16.51 -1.59
CA GLY A 138 12.36 15.75 -2.44
C GLY A 138 12.73 14.35 -1.97
N ILE A 139 11.78 13.42 -1.96
CA ILE A 139 12.00 11.98 -1.63
C ILE A 139 13.07 11.33 -2.52
N PHE A 140 13.31 11.93 -3.69
CA PHE A 140 14.12 11.38 -4.78
C PHE A 140 15.59 11.82 -4.79
N LYS A 141 16.07 12.61 -3.83
CA LYS A 141 17.49 13.07 -3.79
C LYS A 141 18.26 12.56 -2.59
#